data_AF-A0A1M4XK39-F1
#
_entry.id   AF-A0A1M4XK39-F1
#
_cell.length_a   1.000
_cell.length_b   1.000
_cell.length_c   1.000
_cell.angle_alpha   90.00
_cell.angle_beta   90.00
_cell.angle_gamma   90.00
#
_symmetry.space_group_name_H-M   'P 1'
#
loop_
_entity.id
_entity.type
_entity.pdbx_description
1 polymer ?
#
loop_
_entity_poly.entity_id
_entity_poly.type
_entity_poly.pdbx_seq_one_letter_code
_entity_poly.pdbx_strand_id
1 'polypeptide(L)'
;MNKTKFFFRLSVLLIAVLVLGSCSKDKEYTRVIPSNASLVISFDIQSIIKKSGLMDNKESIMKNLTASLNNEKLAKMVQNPSDAGLSLENKAYFFVTSKEEPAVLFKVSDEDKLEDAFGLMQNEGICDAIERNGDFSTVILRGYGICAFDESTLLVIETTNARSLPVKEQVEKMMHTTEGVSIASNKGFQKMIEKKSDIGLYGSFASLPQLTSMSMSLGLPEDADMRQMMVLAQINFENGKVTMEGEYYTENESLKAYIKKQSDMGGKINHTFLKRIPASSLAYLSTNVKGDKLYEMLMSGAEFKNMVRDSRLTPGFDLKKSVNSLKGDVAIAVTNVSANGTPSLLAYAEVSDPSAAGIVYAFKKDFDEVGLTVATSGKNEYVVKSAMLPSPIRFGVRGNYFYLTNDDNLYKNIGKDVANSLANAKYENIKSDAKGYFVLDMDNVMKLPMVSNAFGRFGSQGNMVQSILAGFSYAEAYNKDDQKSVVNIYFKNKNENVLKQLITGLKKVLG
;
A
#
# COMPACT_ATOMS: atom_id res chain seq x y z
N MET A 1 56.66 48.10 -13.19
CA MET A 1 56.03 46.83 -12.73
C MET A 1 55.12 46.33 -13.85
N ASN A 2 55.46 45.22 -14.53
CA ASN A 2 54.85 44.84 -15.81
C ASN A 2 53.35 44.52 -15.68
N LYS A 3 52.50 45.27 -16.39
CA LYS A 3 51.03 45.05 -16.49
C LYS A 3 50.70 43.61 -16.89
N THR A 4 51.54 42.96 -17.69
CA THR A 4 51.40 41.55 -18.10
C THR A 4 51.53 40.55 -16.95
N LYS A 5 52.34 40.83 -15.93
CA LYS A 5 52.51 39.95 -14.75
C LYS A 5 51.37 40.13 -13.72
N PHE A 6 50.73 41.31 -13.70
CA PHE A 6 49.57 41.58 -12.84
C PHE A 6 48.30 40.91 -13.38
N PHE A 7 48.05 41.00 -14.69
CA PHE A 7 46.93 40.31 -15.33
C PHE A 7 47.05 38.78 -15.28
N PHE A 8 48.25 38.21 -15.42
CA PHE A 8 48.48 36.76 -15.32
C PHE A 8 48.28 36.23 -13.88
N ARG A 9 48.64 37.02 -12.86
CA ARG A 9 48.40 36.68 -11.45
C ARG A 9 46.92 36.84 -11.06
N LEU A 10 46.21 37.83 -11.62
CA LEU A 10 44.79 38.02 -11.40
C LEU A 10 43.93 36.95 -12.07
N SER A 11 44.34 36.46 -13.26
CA SER A 11 43.67 35.35 -13.94
C SER A 11 43.98 33.98 -13.34
N VAL A 12 45.19 33.77 -12.77
CA VAL A 12 45.47 32.58 -11.95
C VAL A 12 44.72 32.62 -10.61
N LEU A 13 44.49 33.80 -10.01
CA LEU A 13 43.64 33.93 -8.81
C LEU A 13 42.16 33.73 -9.14
N LEU A 14 41.67 34.21 -10.29
CA LEU A 14 40.28 33.96 -10.73
C LEU A 14 40.06 32.48 -11.07
N ILE A 15 41.06 31.81 -11.65
CA ILE A 15 41.04 30.36 -11.90
C ILE A 15 41.20 29.57 -10.60
N ALA A 16 41.97 30.05 -9.61
CA ALA A 16 42.03 29.42 -8.28
C ALA A 16 40.72 29.63 -7.48
N VAL A 17 40.01 30.74 -7.67
CA VAL A 17 38.66 30.97 -7.12
C VAL A 17 37.61 30.16 -7.89
N LEU A 18 37.81 29.87 -9.18
CA LEU A 18 36.95 28.97 -9.96
C LEU A 18 37.26 27.48 -9.75
N VAL A 19 38.42 27.12 -9.18
CA VAL A 19 38.79 25.73 -8.83
C VAL A 19 38.61 25.45 -7.32
N LEU A 20 38.54 26.48 -6.47
CA LEU A 20 38.02 26.36 -5.09
C LEU A 20 36.52 26.62 -5.00
N GLY A 21 35.92 27.18 -6.05
CA GLY A 21 34.51 26.97 -6.40
C GLY A 21 34.29 25.62 -7.09
N SER A 22 35.05 24.57 -6.70
CA SER A 22 34.64 23.19 -6.96
C SER A 22 33.23 23.09 -6.44
N CYS A 23 32.27 22.98 -7.35
CA CYS A 23 30.89 22.69 -7.10
C CYS A 23 30.71 21.98 -5.75
N SER A 24 30.32 22.69 -4.70
CA SER A 24 29.32 22.12 -3.82
C SER A 24 28.06 22.05 -4.69
N LYS A 25 28.04 21.09 -5.63
CA LYS A 25 26.78 20.43 -5.94
C LYS A 25 26.27 20.10 -4.55
N ASP A 26 25.17 20.72 -4.13
CA ASP A 26 24.50 20.36 -2.89
C ASP A 26 24.59 18.85 -2.80
N LYS A 27 25.38 18.30 -1.85
CA LYS A 27 25.55 16.86 -1.77
C LYS A 27 24.15 16.30 -1.65
N GLU A 28 23.74 15.52 -2.64
CA GLU A 28 22.40 14.98 -2.65
C GLU A 28 22.27 14.10 -1.40
N TYR A 29 21.45 14.53 -0.46
CA TYR A 29 21.40 13.93 0.88
C TYR A 29 20.92 12.47 0.82
N THR A 30 20.18 12.10 -0.23
CA THR A 30 19.72 10.74 -0.52
C THR A 30 20.84 9.78 -0.96
N ARG A 31 22.07 10.27 -1.21
CA ARG A 31 23.24 9.43 -1.57
C ARG A 31 23.55 8.35 -0.54
N VAL A 32 23.20 8.59 0.73
CA VAL A 32 23.51 7.65 1.83
C VAL A 32 22.58 6.45 1.85
N ILE A 33 21.46 6.50 1.11
CA ILE A 33 20.56 5.36 0.97
C ILE A 33 21.18 4.39 -0.04
N PRO A 34 21.46 3.13 0.35
CA PRO A 34 22.04 2.14 -0.57
C PRO A 34 21.13 1.87 -1.77
N SER A 35 21.71 1.66 -2.96
CA SER A 35 20.96 1.30 -4.18
C SER A 35 20.15 0.00 -4.07
N ASN A 36 20.53 -0.89 -3.15
CA ASN A 36 19.84 -2.15 -2.87
C ASN A 36 18.81 -2.04 -1.73
N ALA A 37 18.42 -0.84 -1.31
CA ALA A 37 17.33 -0.65 -0.36
C ALA A 37 16.06 -1.36 -0.86
N SER A 38 15.48 -2.19 -0.01
CA SER A 38 14.32 -3.03 -0.35
C SER A 38 12.99 -2.32 -0.09
N LEU A 39 13.01 -1.27 0.73
CA LEU A 39 11.90 -0.35 0.99
C LEU A 39 12.47 1.05 1.23
N VAL A 40 11.86 2.05 0.60
CA VAL A 40 12.09 3.48 0.81
C VAL A 40 10.74 4.18 0.86
N ILE A 41 10.46 4.89 1.94
CA ILE A 41 9.27 5.70 2.15
C ILE A 41 9.73 7.16 2.26
N SER A 42 9.16 8.04 1.45
CA SER A 42 9.39 9.48 1.51
C SER A 42 8.22 10.19 2.17
N PHE A 43 8.51 11.22 2.96
CA PHE A 43 7.53 12.03 3.66
C PHE A 43 7.71 13.50 3.29
N ASP A 44 6.68 14.12 2.71
CA ASP A 44 6.61 15.57 2.54
C ASP A 44 6.19 16.18 3.90
N ILE A 45 7.21 16.50 4.70
CA ILE A 45 7.04 16.98 6.07
C ILE A 45 6.19 18.26 6.10
N GLN A 46 6.45 19.21 5.20
CA GLN A 46 5.70 20.45 5.12
C GLN A 46 4.22 20.21 4.79
N SER A 47 3.94 19.35 3.80
CA SER A 47 2.57 19.03 3.43
C SER A 47 1.84 18.31 4.57
N ILE A 48 2.49 17.35 5.22
CA ILE A 48 1.94 16.60 6.37
C ILE A 48 1.62 17.56 7.54
N ILE A 49 2.55 18.43 7.93
CA ILE A 49 2.33 19.42 9.00
C ILE A 49 1.16 20.36 8.65
N LYS A 50 1.09 20.83 7.40
CA LYS A 50 0.01 21.71 6.95
C LYS A 50 -1.36 21.02 6.95
N LYS A 51 -1.43 19.77 6.48
CA LYS A 51 -2.69 19.03 6.30
C LYS A 51 -3.19 18.37 7.58
N SER A 52 -2.31 18.11 8.53
CA SER A 52 -2.62 17.49 9.83
C SER A 52 -3.39 18.38 10.81
N GLY A 53 -3.43 19.70 10.56
CA GLY A 53 -3.97 20.65 11.54
C GLY A 53 -3.16 20.72 12.83
N LEU A 54 -1.91 20.23 12.85
CA LEU A 54 -1.01 20.36 14.02
C LEU A 54 -0.74 21.83 14.35
N MET A 55 -0.81 22.71 13.35
CA MET A 55 -0.62 24.16 13.53
C MET A 55 -1.83 24.86 14.17
N ASP A 56 -3.04 24.28 14.09
CA ASP A 56 -4.29 24.91 14.57
C ASP A 56 -4.35 25.00 16.11
N ASN A 57 -3.61 24.13 16.81
CA ASN A 57 -3.46 24.15 18.27
C ASN A 57 -1.99 23.88 18.66
N LYS A 58 -1.08 24.57 17.97
CA LYS A 58 0.38 24.38 18.09
C LYS A 58 0.82 24.40 19.55
N GLU A 59 0.37 25.37 20.33
CA GLU A 59 0.80 25.52 21.73
C GLU A 59 0.48 24.29 22.60
N SER A 60 -0.75 23.77 22.57
CA SER A 60 -1.12 22.60 23.38
C SER A 60 -0.43 21.32 22.92
N ILE A 61 -0.30 21.13 21.60
CA ILE A 61 0.32 19.92 21.03
C ILE A 61 1.81 19.91 21.32
N MET A 62 2.47 21.03 21.06
CA MET A 62 3.90 21.14 21.31
C MET A 62 4.20 21.06 22.80
N LYS A 63 3.36 21.66 23.67
CA LYS A 63 3.49 21.50 25.12
C LYS A 63 3.46 20.04 25.55
N ASN A 64 2.59 19.21 24.99
CA ASN A 64 2.53 17.78 25.30
C ASN A 64 3.74 17.01 24.74
N LEU A 65 4.15 17.30 23.50
CA LEU A 65 5.32 16.66 22.87
C LEU A 65 6.64 16.99 23.56
N THR A 66 6.74 18.19 24.13
CA THR A 66 7.93 18.64 24.85
C THR A 66 7.77 18.54 26.36
N ALA A 67 6.69 17.95 26.88
CA ALA A 67 6.40 17.91 28.32
C ALA A 67 7.48 17.13 29.10
N SER A 68 8.13 16.17 28.46
CA SER A 68 9.24 15.39 29.01
C SER A 68 10.60 16.10 28.89
N LEU A 69 10.68 17.23 28.17
CA LEU A 69 11.91 18.00 28.00
C LEU A 69 11.96 19.10 29.06
N ASN A 70 12.98 19.08 29.90
CA ASN A 70 13.21 20.11 30.91
C ASN A 70 13.84 21.39 30.31
N ASN A 71 14.28 21.33 29.04
CA ASN A 71 15.00 22.38 28.36
C ASN A 71 14.13 23.12 27.35
N GLU A 72 13.84 24.39 27.61
CA GLU A 72 13.00 25.23 26.72
C GLU A 72 13.58 25.40 25.32
N LYS A 73 14.92 25.37 25.15
CA LYS A 73 15.54 25.49 23.83
C LYS A 73 15.35 24.22 23.01
N LEU A 74 15.54 23.04 23.62
CA LEU A 74 15.21 21.76 22.97
C LEU A 74 13.72 21.66 22.65
N ALA A 75 12.87 22.11 23.57
CA ALA A 75 11.44 22.17 23.33
C ALA A 75 11.13 23.00 22.07
N LYS A 76 11.70 24.20 21.95
CA LYS A 76 11.58 25.07 20.75
C LYS A 76 12.05 24.39 19.47
N MET A 77 13.21 23.71 19.50
CA MET A 77 13.74 22.94 18.37
C MET A 77 12.79 21.81 17.93
N VAL A 78 12.13 21.12 18.86
CA VAL A 78 11.10 20.13 18.53
C VAL A 78 9.87 20.79 17.89
N GLN A 79 9.51 22.02 18.27
CA GLN A 79 8.40 22.76 17.65
C GLN A 79 8.72 23.31 16.26
N ASN A 80 10.00 23.45 15.94
CA ASN A 80 10.47 23.98 14.68
C ASN A 80 11.82 23.33 14.33
N PRO A 81 11.82 22.16 13.66
CA PRO A 81 13.05 21.42 13.34
C PRO A 81 14.10 22.23 12.55
N SER A 82 13.71 23.30 11.86
CA SER A 82 14.65 24.22 11.22
C SER A 82 15.53 24.98 12.21
N ASP A 83 15.10 25.17 13.46
CA ASP A 83 15.93 25.73 14.54
C ASP A 83 17.00 24.72 15.01
N ALA A 84 16.83 23.43 14.69
CA ALA A 84 17.83 22.37 14.90
C ALA A 84 18.69 22.09 13.65
N GLY A 85 18.61 22.95 12.64
CA GLY A 85 19.39 22.82 11.40
C GLY A 85 18.81 21.83 10.39
N LEU A 86 17.56 21.36 10.54
CA LEU A 86 16.93 20.43 9.60
C LEU A 86 16.01 21.13 8.59
N SER A 87 16.08 20.71 7.32
CA SER A 87 15.17 21.22 6.28
C SER A 87 13.76 20.65 6.44
N LEU A 88 12.76 21.54 6.44
CA LEU A 88 11.34 21.19 6.33
C LEU A 88 10.83 21.23 4.89
N GLU A 89 11.59 21.83 3.97
CA GLU A 89 11.23 21.94 2.54
C GLU A 89 11.52 20.66 1.78
N ASN A 90 12.49 19.87 2.26
CA ASN A 90 12.89 18.62 1.65
C ASN A 90 12.18 17.43 2.31
N LYS A 91 12.02 16.35 1.55
CA LYS A 91 11.40 15.13 2.06
C LYS A 91 12.30 14.47 3.10
N ALA A 92 11.71 13.90 4.15
CA ALA A 92 12.39 12.91 4.98
C ALA A 92 12.23 11.53 4.35
N TYR A 93 13.16 10.61 4.61
CA TYR A 93 13.05 9.22 4.14
C TYR A 93 13.16 8.24 5.29
N PHE A 94 12.36 7.17 5.25
CA PHE A 94 12.56 5.95 6.00
C PHE A 94 12.97 4.86 5.02
N PHE A 95 13.98 4.06 5.33
CA PHE A 95 14.41 2.98 4.45
C PHE A 95 14.90 1.76 5.21
N VAL A 96 14.84 0.63 4.51
CA VAL A 96 15.32 -0.67 4.98
C VAL A 96 16.14 -1.32 3.88
N THR A 97 17.32 -1.84 4.24
CA THR A 97 18.12 -2.74 3.40
C THR A 97 18.04 -4.14 3.97
N SER A 98 18.10 -5.16 3.11
CA SER A 98 18.11 -6.55 3.57
C SER A 98 19.25 -6.80 4.56
N LYS A 99 18.93 -7.26 5.79
CA LYS A 99 19.86 -7.56 6.89
C LYS A 99 20.47 -6.34 7.61
N GLU A 100 20.05 -5.13 7.28
CA GLU A 100 20.48 -3.92 7.96
C GLU A 100 19.34 -3.36 8.82
N GLU A 101 19.69 -2.59 9.83
CA GLU A 101 18.73 -1.90 10.70
C GLU A 101 17.96 -0.83 9.92
N PRO A 102 16.68 -0.56 10.26
CA PRO A 102 15.92 0.54 9.68
C PRO A 102 16.59 1.89 9.94
N ALA A 103 16.48 2.77 8.96
CA ALA A 103 17.09 4.09 9.04
C ALA A 103 16.14 5.20 8.59
N VAL A 104 16.31 6.38 9.19
CA VAL A 104 15.63 7.62 8.83
C VAL A 104 16.66 8.63 8.34
N LEU A 105 16.30 9.39 7.32
CA LEU A 105 17.15 10.36 6.67
C LEU A 105 16.46 11.73 6.62
N PHE A 106 17.19 12.76 7.05
CA PHE A 106 16.81 14.16 6.93
C PHE A 106 17.88 14.94 6.16
N LYS A 107 17.46 16.00 5.46
CA LYS A 107 18.40 16.97 4.88
C LYS A 107 18.82 17.96 5.98
N VAL A 108 20.13 18.14 6.11
CA VAL A 108 20.72 19.21 6.93
C VAL A 108 20.73 20.49 6.11
N SER A 109 20.25 21.56 6.74
CA SER A 109 20.24 22.91 6.22
C SER A 109 21.28 23.81 6.88
N ASP A 110 21.75 23.44 8.07
CA ASP A 110 22.72 24.18 8.88
C ASP A 110 23.37 23.20 9.88
N GLU A 111 24.63 22.82 9.61
CA GLU A 111 25.37 21.85 10.43
C GLU A 111 25.69 22.40 11.82
N ASP A 112 26.03 23.69 11.94
CA ASP A 112 26.35 24.33 13.21
C ASP A 112 25.13 24.28 14.16
N LYS A 113 23.93 24.58 13.65
CA LYS A 113 22.69 24.44 14.44
C LYS A 113 22.41 23.00 14.86
N LEU A 114 22.77 22.04 14.03
CA LEU A 114 22.62 20.62 14.36
C LEU A 114 23.61 20.19 15.44
N GLU A 115 24.88 20.63 15.36
CA GLU A 115 25.88 20.44 16.42
C GLU A 115 25.39 21.07 17.74
N ASP A 116 24.85 22.29 17.70
CA ASP A 116 24.27 22.97 18.87
C ASP A 116 23.09 22.18 19.47
N ALA A 117 22.21 21.64 18.62
CA ALA A 117 21.09 20.82 19.05
C ALA A 117 21.57 19.54 19.76
N PHE A 118 22.56 18.83 19.20
CA PHE A 118 23.17 17.68 19.87
C PHE A 118 23.91 18.05 21.15
N GLY A 119 24.57 19.21 21.21
CA GLY A 119 25.20 19.72 22.43
C GLY A 119 24.17 19.95 23.54
N LEU A 120 22.99 20.50 23.22
CA LEU A 120 21.88 20.62 24.16
C LEU A 120 21.35 19.25 24.60
N MET A 121 21.17 18.31 23.68
CA MET A 121 20.72 16.94 23.99
C MET A 121 21.73 16.20 24.89
N GLN A 122 23.02 16.41 24.68
CA GLN A 122 24.08 15.85 25.52
C GLN A 122 24.00 16.39 26.95
N ASN A 123 23.78 17.70 27.12
CA ASN A 123 23.65 18.34 28.43
C ASN A 123 22.44 17.82 29.22
N GLU A 124 21.35 17.46 28.53
CA GLU A 124 20.16 16.82 29.13
C GLU A 124 20.32 15.30 29.30
N GLY A 125 21.48 14.73 28.95
CA GLY A 125 21.78 13.31 29.08
C GLY A 125 21.02 12.41 28.09
N ILE A 126 20.49 12.97 27.00
CA ILE A 126 19.74 12.26 25.95
C ILE A 126 20.68 11.53 24.99
N CYS A 127 21.84 12.11 24.70
CA CYS A 127 22.84 11.54 23.81
C CYS A 127 24.26 11.60 24.38
N ASP A 128 25.18 10.89 23.73
CA ASP A 128 26.61 11.00 24.01
C ASP A 128 27.22 12.22 23.30
N ALA A 129 28.51 12.48 23.54
CA ALA A 129 29.25 13.54 22.86
C ALA A 129 29.36 13.28 21.35
N ILE A 130 29.49 14.35 20.57
CA ILE A 130 29.79 14.27 19.14
C ILE A 130 31.19 13.67 18.95
N GLU A 131 31.27 12.58 18.18
CA GLU A 131 32.50 11.94 17.72
C GLU A 131 32.76 12.37 16.27
N ARG A 132 33.93 12.98 15.99
CA ARG A 132 34.30 13.44 14.65
C ARG A 132 35.08 12.35 13.90
N ASN A 133 34.57 11.92 12.75
CA ASN A 133 35.11 10.81 11.95
C ASN A 133 35.67 11.28 10.60
N GLY A 134 36.43 12.38 10.60
CA GLY A 134 36.97 12.98 9.38
C GLY A 134 35.95 13.85 8.67
N ASP A 135 35.24 13.31 7.68
CA ASP A 135 34.30 14.04 6.81
C ASP A 135 32.84 14.00 7.26
N PHE A 136 32.54 13.25 8.32
CA PHE A 136 31.23 13.25 8.99
C PHE A 136 31.39 13.09 10.52
N SER A 137 30.32 13.38 11.25
CA SER A 137 30.24 13.27 12.71
C SER A 137 29.22 12.22 13.12
N THR A 138 29.40 11.60 14.30
CA THR A 138 28.44 10.64 14.87
C THR A 138 28.05 10.98 16.29
N VAL A 139 26.82 10.67 16.66
CA VAL A 139 26.26 10.83 18.02
C VAL A 139 25.45 9.60 18.38
N ILE A 140 25.62 9.05 19.58
CA ILE A 140 24.79 7.95 20.08
C ILE A 140 23.59 8.51 20.85
N LEU A 141 22.38 8.21 20.38
CA LEU A 141 21.13 8.50 21.08
C LEU A 141 20.87 7.39 22.11
N ARG A 142 20.91 7.73 23.39
CA ARG A 142 20.85 6.74 24.48
C ARG A 142 19.50 6.03 24.47
N GLY A 143 19.55 4.70 24.39
CA GLY A 143 18.36 3.85 24.36
C GLY A 143 17.62 3.83 23.02
N TYR A 144 18.18 4.43 21.96
CA TYR A 144 17.54 4.48 20.65
C TYR A 144 18.44 4.01 19.50
N GLY A 145 19.64 4.60 19.34
CA GLY A 145 20.44 4.30 18.15
C GLY A 145 21.64 5.22 17.94
N ILE A 146 22.07 5.32 16.69
CA ILE A 146 23.20 6.17 16.26
C ILE A 146 22.76 7.15 15.18
N CYS A 147 23.19 8.39 15.33
CA CYS A 147 23.11 9.43 14.32
C CYS A 147 24.47 9.59 13.63
N ALA A 148 24.46 9.79 12.33
CA ALA A 148 25.61 10.22 11.55
C ALA A 148 25.22 11.44 10.70
N PHE A 149 26.06 12.46 10.67
CA PHE A 149 25.72 13.70 9.97
C PHE A 149 26.91 14.42 9.35
N ASP A 150 26.62 15.18 8.29
CA ASP A 150 27.50 16.16 7.65
C ASP A 150 26.68 17.41 7.26
N GLU A 151 27.30 18.35 6.53
CA GLU A 151 26.68 19.58 6.01
C GLU A 151 25.35 19.38 5.25
N SER A 152 25.08 18.17 4.76
CA SER A 152 23.94 17.87 3.88
C SER A 152 22.94 16.86 4.44
N THR A 153 23.40 15.97 5.33
CA THR A 153 22.69 14.74 5.68
C THR A 153 22.68 14.53 7.18
N LEU A 154 21.52 14.15 7.73
CA LEU A 154 21.40 13.50 9.03
C LEU A 154 20.78 12.11 8.81
N LEU A 155 21.58 11.08 9.04
CA LEU A 155 21.19 9.68 9.06
C LEU A 155 20.96 9.24 10.51
N VAL A 156 19.83 8.59 10.77
CA VAL A 156 19.49 8.03 12.08
C VAL A 156 19.21 6.56 11.92
N ILE A 157 19.99 5.70 12.58
CA ILE A 157 19.81 4.25 12.56
C ILE A 157 19.26 3.81 13.91
N GLU A 158 18.08 3.19 13.90
CA GLU A 158 17.48 2.60 15.10
C GLU A 158 18.19 1.29 15.41
N THR A 159 18.87 1.19 16.54
CA THR A 159 19.54 -0.04 16.94
C THR A 159 19.85 -0.06 18.44
N THR A 160 19.75 -1.24 19.03
CA THR A 160 20.14 -1.45 20.43
C THR A 160 21.66 -1.60 20.61
N ASN A 161 22.41 -1.76 19.50
CA ASN A 161 23.85 -2.06 19.49
C ASN A 161 24.70 -0.94 18.86
N ALA A 162 24.34 0.32 19.08
CA ALA A 162 24.96 1.50 18.47
C ALA A 162 26.51 1.59 18.61
N ARG A 163 27.09 0.96 19.65
CA ARG A 163 28.54 0.95 19.90
C ARG A 163 29.29 -0.22 19.24
N SER A 164 28.57 -1.16 18.64
CA SER A 164 29.20 -2.34 18.03
C SER A 164 29.96 -1.96 16.75
N LEU A 165 31.08 -2.65 16.51
CA LEU A 165 31.89 -2.43 15.31
C LEU A 165 31.08 -2.61 14.00
N PRO A 166 30.20 -3.63 13.85
CA PRO A 166 29.40 -3.78 12.63
C PRO A 166 28.48 -2.59 12.34
N VAL A 167 27.88 -1.98 13.38
CA VAL A 167 27.04 -0.78 13.20
C VAL A 167 27.89 0.42 12.80
N LYS A 168 29.07 0.60 13.41
CA LYS A 168 30.00 1.67 13.03
C LYS A 168 30.47 1.53 11.57
N GLU A 169 30.81 0.31 11.15
CA GLU A 169 31.19 0.00 9.75
C GLU A 169 30.02 0.24 8.78
N GLN A 170 28.79 -0.09 9.17
CA GLN A 170 27.58 0.20 8.37
C GLN A 170 27.41 1.72 8.19
N VAL A 171 27.53 2.49 9.27
CA VAL A 171 27.43 3.96 9.23
C VAL A 171 28.50 4.56 8.32
N GLU A 172 29.76 4.17 8.49
CA GLU A 172 30.86 4.66 7.66
C GLU A 172 30.62 4.37 6.17
N LYS A 173 30.24 3.12 5.85
CA LYS A 173 29.89 2.72 4.48
C LYS A 173 28.75 3.55 3.90
N MET A 174 27.70 3.82 4.68
CA MET A 174 26.56 4.64 4.21
C MET A 174 26.96 6.09 3.97
N MET A 175 27.74 6.70 4.89
CA MET A 175 28.16 8.10 4.77
C MET A 175 29.14 8.32 3.60
N HIS A 176 29.95 7.31 3.25
CA HIS A 176 30.84 7.34 2.07
C HIS A 176 30.20 6.82 0.77
N THR A 177 28.91 6.48 0.79
CA THR A 177 28.20 6.05 -0.44
C THR A 177 28.12 7.20 -1.44
N THR A 178 28.50 6.91 -2.70
CA THR A 178 28.45 7.89 -3.80
C THR A 178 27.17 7.74 -4.62
N GLU A 179 26.77 8.79 -5.34
CA GLU A 179 25.51 8.82 -6.11
C GLU A 179 25.31 7.59 -7.01
N GLY A 180 26.37 7.13 -7.71
CA GLY A 180 26.32 6.03 -8.66
C GLY A 180 26.05 4.64 -8.07
N VAL A 181 26.18 4.48 -6.75
CA VAL A 181 25.85 3.25 -6.01
C VAL A 181 24.75 3.48 -4.96
N SER A 182 24.16 4.67 -4.96
CA SER A 182 23.05 5.06 -4.09
C SER A 182 21.70 4.87 -4.77
N ILE A 183 20.63 4.94 -3.98
CA ILE A 183 19.25 4.94 -4.47
C ILE A 183 18.96 6.13 -5.41
N ALA A 184 19.71 7.23 -5.32
CA ALA A 184 19.49 8.41 -6.15
C ALA A 184 19.65 8.11 -7.66
N SER A 185 20.42 7.07 -8.00
CA SER A 185 20.59 6.56 -9.37
C SER A 185 19.51 5.54 -9.80
N ASN A 186 18.67 5.06 -8.87
CA ASN A 186 17.65 4.07 -9.15
C ASN A 186 16.45 4.71 -9.86
N LYS A 187 16.15 4.25 -11.08
CA LYS A 187 15.06 4.79 -11.90
C LYS A 187 13.67 4.65 -11.28
N GLY A 188 13.41 3.58 -10.53
CA GLY A 188 12.14 3.39 -9.84
C GLY A 188 11.97 4.37 -8.69
N PHE A 189 13.05 4.64 -7.94
CA PHE A 189 13.08 5.69 -6.92
C PHE A 189 12.90 7.09 -7.53
N GLN A 190 13.62 7.40 -8.61
CA GLN A 190 13.47 8.67 -9.35
C GLN A 190 12.01 8.89 -9.79
N LYS A 191 11.39 7.86 -10.39
CA LYS A 191 9.97 7.90 -10.79
C LYS A 191 9.02 8.11 -9.60
N MET A 192 9.36 7.60 -8.41
CA MET A 192 8.59 7.82 -7.19
C MET A 192 8.69 9.28 -6.71
N ILE A 193 9.90 9.86 -6.68
CA ILE A 193 10.11 11.22 -6.16
C ILE A 193 9.65 12.33 -7.11
N GLU A 194 9.66 12.09 -8.43
CA GLU A 194 9.16 13.03 -9.47
C GLU A 194 7.68 13.38 -9.29
N LYS A 195 6.92 12.47 -8.69
CA LYS A 195 5.49 12.63 -8.49
C LYS A 195 5.22 13.28 -7.13
N LYS A 196 4.45 14.37 -7.16
CA LYS A 196 4.05 15.09 -5.94
C LYS A 196 3.13 14.21 -5.08
N SER A 197 3.53 13.98 -3.84
CA SER A 197 2.79 13.17 -2.88
C SER A 197 3.10 13.60 -1.45
N ASP A 198 2.15 13.40 -0.54
CA ASP A 198 2.39 13.58 0.90
C ASP A 198 3.30 12.48 1.44
N ILE A 199 3.06 11.24 0.98
CA ILE A 199 3.92 10.09 1.25
C ILE A 199 4.16 9.35 -0.06
N GLY A 200 5.41 9.08 -0.39
CA GLY A 200 5.81 8.23 -1.52
C GLY A 200 6.43 6.94 -1.03
N LEU A 201 6.23 5.84 -1.74
CA LEU A 201 6.77 4.53 -1.41
C LEU A 201 7.42 3.91 -2.64
N TYR A 202 8.61 3.37 -2.46
CA TYR A 202 9.33 2.49 -3.38
C TYR A 202 9.69 1.23 -2.61
N GLY A 203 9.14 0.07 -2.94
CA GLY A 203 9.40 -1.14 -2.16
C GLY A 203 9.25 -2.42 -2.96
N SER A 204 10.06 -3.41 -2.63
CA SER A 204 9.97 -4.73 -3.26
C SER A 204 8.76 -5.49 -2.72
N PHE A 205 8.15 -6.33 -3.55
CA PHE A 205 7.08 -7.22 -3.09
C PHE A 205 7.53 -8.14 -1.96
N ALA A 206 8.77 -8.62 -2.01
CA ALA A 206 9.35 -9.45 -0.96
C ALA A 206 9.39 -8.73 0.41
N SER A 207 9.55 -7.40 0.42
CA SER A 207 9.50 -6.58 1.63
C SER A 207 8.08 -6.22 2.08
N LEU A 208 7.07 -6.47 1.23
CA LEU A 208 5.68 -6.14 1.46
C LEU A 208 4.81 -7.39 1.28
N PRO A 209 4.99 -8.44 2.11
CA PRO A 209 4.27 -9.71 1.96
C PRO A 209 2.75 -9.56 2.10
N GLN A 210 2.27 -8.51 2.76
CA GLN A 210 0.84 -8.21 2.82
C GLN A 210 0.26 -7.78 1.47
N LEU A 211 1.09 -7.33 0.54
CA LEU A 211 0.71 -7.01 -0.83
C LEU A 211 0.79 -8.23 -1.76
N THR A 212 1.42 -9.34 -1.34
CA THR A 212 1.39 -10.58 -2.12
C THR A 212 0.02 -11.24 -1.96
N SER A 213 -0.84 -11.07 -2.96
CA SER A 213 -2.15 -11.73 -3.02
C SER A 213 -2.05 -13.09 -3.72
N MET A 214 -2.95 -14.02 -3.38
CA MET A 214 -3.07 -15.28 -4.12
C MET A 214 -3.32 -15.05 -5.62
N SER A 215 -4.04 -13.98 -5.99
CA SER A 215 -4.22 -13.59 -7.39
C SER A 215 -2.91 -13.20 -8.10
N MET A 216 -1.92 -12.69 -7.37
CA MET A 216 -0.60 -12.37 -7.90
C MET A 216 0.34 -13.57 -7.97
N SER A 217 0.10 -14.63 -7.19
CA SER A 217 0.86 -15.87 -7.35
C SER A 217 0.37 -16.70 -8.55
N LEU A 218 -0.89 -16.49 -8.97
CA LEU A 218 -1.43 -17.18 -10.14
C LEU A 218 -0.60 -16.89 -11.39
N GLY A 219 -0.15 -17.95 -12.05
CA GLY A 219 0.57 -17.87 -13.32
C GLY A 219 1.95 -17.21 -13.24
N LEU A 220 2.52 -17.02 -12.04
CA LEU A 220 3.91 -16.57 -11.92
C LEU A 220 4.85 -17.54 -12.64
N PRO A 221 5.85 -17.02 -13.37
CA PRO A 221 6.95 -17.84 -13.88
C PRO A 221 7.66 -18.60 -12.74
N GLU A 222 8.12 -19.83 -13.00
CA GLU A 222 8.81 -20.65 -11.98
C GLU A 222 10.12 -20.01 -11.48
N ASP A 223 10.76 -19.20 -12.32
CA ASP A 223 12.02 -18.48 -12.05
C ASP A 223 11.80 -17.03 -11.58
N ALA A 224 10.56 -16.63 -11.29
CA ALA A 224 10.25 -15.25 -10.90
C ALA A 224 10.89 -14.88 -9.54
N ASP A 225 11.77 -13.87 -9.54
CA ASP A 225 12.29 -13.26 -8.33
C ASP A 225 11.44 -12.06 -7.92
N MET A 226 10.58 -12.24 -6.92
CA MET A 226 9.69 -11.18 -6.41
C MET A 226 10.44 -9.98 -5.80
N ARG A 227 11.75 -10.10 -5.52
CA ARG A 227 12.57 -8.95 -5.10
C ARG A 227 12.82 -7.97 -6.26
N GLN A 228 12.68 -8.42 -7.50
CA GLN A 228 12.82 -7.61 -8.71
C GLN A 228 11.49 -6.99 -9.16
N MET A 229 10.39 -7.32 -8.49
CA MET A 229 9.10 -6.65 -8.65
C MET A 229 8.95 -5.60 -7.57
N MET A 230 8.86 -4.34 -7.98
CA MET A 230 8.70 -3.19 -7.10
C MET A 230 7.27 -2.66 -7.18
N VAL A 231 6.81 -2.08 -6.08
CA VAL A 231 5.63 -1.24 -5.99
C VAL A 231 6.10 0.19 -5.81
N LEU A 232 5.61 1.09 -6.67
CA LEU A 232 5.68 2.52 -6.44
C LEU A 232 4.30 2.96 -5.96
N ALA A 233 4.19 3.59 -4.81
CA ALA A 233 2.91 4.07 -4.30
C ALA A 233 2.99 5.51 -3.83
N GLN A 234 1.87 6.22 -3.93
CA GLN A 234 1.71 7.61 -3.49
C GLN A 234 0.46 7.73 -2.68
N ILE A 235 0.57 8.37 -1.52
CA ILE A 235 -0.54 8.62 -0.63
C ILE A 235 -0.71 10.13 -0.51
N ASN A 236 -1.93 10.58 -0.72
CA ASN A 236 -2.32 11.97 -0.60
C ASN A 236 -3.53 12.09 0.33
N PHE A 237 -3.42 13.01 1.29
CA PHE A 237 -4.48 13.39 2.20
C PHE A 237 -5.18 14.64 1.64
N GLU A 238 -6.44 14.47 1.26
CA GLU A 238 -7.30 15.53 0.70
C GLU A 238 -8.47 15.81 1.63
N ASN A 239 -9.30 16.79 1.27
CA ASN A 239 -10.53 17.03 2.01
C ASN A 239 -11.50 15.87 1.78
N GLY A 240 -11.90 15.18 2.86
CA GLY A 240 -12.83 14.06 2.80
C GLY A 240 -12.33 12.77 2.15
N LYS A 241 -11.09 12.71 1.66
CA LYS A 241 -10.55 11.54 0.95
C LYS A 241 -9.07 11.32 1.19
N VAL A 242 -8.67 10.06 1.39
CA VAL A 242 -7.30 9.61 1.18
C VAL A 242 -7.24 8.97 -0.20
N THR A 243 -6.29 9.37 -1.05
CA THR A 243 -6.04 8.72 -2.33
C THR A 243 -4.67 8.05 -2.30
N MET A 244 -4.65 6.77 -2.64
CA MET A 244 -3.44 5.98 -2.81
C MET A 244 -3.34 5.54 -4.27
N GLU A 245 -2.35 6.00 -5.00
CA GLU A 245 -2.06 5.51 -6.36
C GLU A 245 -0.84 4.60 -6.31
N GLY A 246 -0.98 3.37 -6.80
CA GLY A 246 0.08 2.37 -6.87
C GLY A 246 0.38 1.95 -8.30
N GLU A 247 1.63 1.66 -8.61
CA GLU A 247 2.05 1.07 -9.89
C GLU A 247 3.13 0.01 -9.71
N TYR A 248 3.07 -1.04 -10.53
CA TYR A 248 4.15 -2.02 -10.60
C TYR A 248 5.34 -1.45 -11.37
N TYR A 249 6.54 -1.74 -10.88
CA TYR A 249 7.80 -1.37 -11.54
C TYR A 249 8.77 -2.54 -11.51
N THR A 250 9.36 -2.86 -12.65
CA THR A 250 10.44 -3.84 -12.75
C THR A 250 11.25 -3.57 -14.01
N GLU A 251 12.55 -3.81 -13.94
CA GLU A 251 13.43 -3.81 -15.11
C GLU A 251 13.59 -5.21 -15.72
N ASN A 252 13.12 -6.25 -15.02
CA ASN A 252 13.18 -7.63 -15.50
C ASN A 252 12.14 -7.88 -16.60
N GLU A 253 12.59 -8.27 -17.79
CA GLU A 253 11.75 -8.48 -18.96
C GLU A 253 10.71 -9.61 -18.79
N SER A 254 11.06 -10.70 -18.10
CA SER A 254 10.11 -11.80 -17.80
C SER A 254 8.98 -11.32 -16.90
N LEU A 255 9.29 -10.50 -15.89
CA LEU A 255 8.27 -9.91 -15.00
C LEU A 255 7.42 -8.85 -15.71
N LYS A 256 7.99 -8.06 -16.63
CA LYS A 256 7.20 -7.16 -17.50
C LYS A 256 6.21 -7.93 -18.36
N ALA A 257 6.65 -9.03 -18.97
CA ALA A 257 5.78 -9.90 -19.77
C ALA A 257 4.65 -10.51 -18.93
N TYR A 258 4.95 -10.90 -17.69
CA TYR A 258 3.95 -11.39 -16.73
C TYR A 258 2.89 -10.32 -16.40
N ILE A 259 3.30 -9.10 -16.04
CA ILE A 259 2.37 -7.99 -15.76
C ILE A 259 1.48 -7.70 -16.98
N LYS A 260 2.05 -7.72 -18.18
CA LYS A 260 1.28 -7.55 -19.42
C LYS A 260 0.27 -8.68 -19.63
N LYS A 261 0.66 -9.94 -19.42
CA LYS A 261 -0.23 -11.10 -19.53
C LYS A 261 -1.39 -11.01 -18.54
N GLN A 262 -1.15 -10.56 -17.31
CA GLN A 262 -2.23 -10.32 -16.34
C GLN A 262 -3.24 -9.29 -16.86
N SER A 263 -2.74 -8.16 -17.39
CA SER A 263 -3.59 -7.11 -17.94
C SER A 263 -4.45 -7.57 -19.13
N ASP A 264 -3.93 -8.51 -19.93
CA ASP A 264 -4.59 -9.06 -21.11
C ASP A 264 -5.68 -10.10 -20.78
N MET A 265 -5.76 -10.57 -19.52
CA MET A 265 -6.80 -11.50 -19.06
C MET A 265 -8.22 -10.93 -19.17
N GLY A 266 -8.34 -9.61 -19.21
CA GLY A 266 -9.61 -8.91 -19.08
C GLY A 266 -9.80 -7.76 -20.04
N GLY A 267 -11.02 -7.26 -20.07
CA GLY A 267 -11.39 -6.00 -20.69
C GLY A 267 -11.73 -4.94 -19.66
N LYS A 268 -12.39 -3.88 -20.12
CA LYS A 268 -13.06 -2.91 -19.24
C LYS A 268 -14.37 -3.52 -18.73
N ILE A 269 -14.77 -3.17 -17.52
CA ILE A 269 -16.04 -3.60 -16.93
C ILE A 269 -17.21 -2.99 -17.73
N ASN A 270 -18.23 -3.78 -18.04
CA ASN A 270 -19.43 -3.36 -18.77
C ASN A 270 -20.59 -2.94 -17.82
N HIS A 271 -20.41 -3.15 -16.52
CA HIS A 271 -21.36 -2.87 -15.45
C HIS A 271 -22.64 -3.71 -15.51
N THR A 272 -22.56 -4.90 -16.11
CA THR A 272 -23.70 -5.80 -16.39
C THR A 272 -24.51 -6.11 -15.13
N PHE A 273 -23.87 -6.20 -13.96
CA PHE A 273 -24.49 -6.66 -12.72
C PHE A 273 -24.90 -5.57 -11.72
N LEU A 274 -24.62 -4.28 -12.00
CA LEU A 274 -24.93 -3.20 -11.04
C LEU A 274 -26.43 -3.10 -10.70
N LYS A 275 -27.32 -3.43 -11.63
CA LYS A 275 -28.78 -3.45 -11.40
C LYS A 275 -29.26 -4.66 -10.58
N ARG A 276 -28.42 -5.68 -10.42
CA ARG A 276 -28.78 -6.97 -9.82
C ARG A 276 -28.21 -7.15 -8.41
N ILE A 277 -27.37 -6.22 -7.96
CA ILE A 277 -26.71 -6.28 -6.65
C ILE A 277 -27.32 -5.20 -5.74
N PRO A 278 -27.81 -5.56 -4.55
CA PRO A 278 -28.40 -4.60 -3.60
C PRO A 278 -27.42 -3.50 -3.18
N ALA A 279 -27.88 -2.25 -3.11
CA ALA A 279 -27.08 -1.13 -2.60
C ALA A 279 -26.69 -1.28 -1.11
N SER A 280 -27.40 -2.14 -0.36
CA SER A 280 -27.08 -2.49 1.03
C SER A 280 -25.90 -3.46 1.16
N SER A 281 -25.25 -3.84 0.06
CA SER A 281 -24.12 -4.76 0.10
C SER A 281 -22.95 -4.15 0.89
N LEU A 282 -22.24 -5.01 1.61
CA LEU A 282 -21.09 -4.64 2.44
C LEU A 282 -19.85 -4.45 1.60
N ALA A 283 -19.65 -5.34 0.61
CA ALA A 283 -18.55 -5.25 -0.33
C ALA A 283 -19.01 -5.71 -1.72
N TYR A 284 -18.37 -5.17 -2.74
CA TYR A 284 -18.59 -5.54 -4.13
C TYR A 284 -17.27 -5.54 -4.89
N LEU A 285 -17.00 -6.61 -5.63
CA LEU A 285 -15.88 -6.77 -6.55
C LEU A 285 -16.46 -6.99 -7.94
N SER A 286 -15.88 -6.32 -8.95
CA SER A 286 -16.16 -6.56 -10.35
C SER A 286 -14.87 -6.60 -11.14
N THR A 287 -14.83 -7.49 -12.12
CA THR A 287 -13.78 -7.54 -13.14
C THR A 287 -14.41 -7.93 -14.46
N ASN A 288 -13.68 -7.76 -15.56
CA ASN A 288 -14.06 -8.29 -16.86
C ASN A 288 -13.05 -9.36 -17.26
N VAL A 289 -13.53 -10.52 -17.69
CA VAL A 289 -12.70 -11.70 -17.94
C VAL A 289 -12.88 -12.17 -19.38
N LYS A 290 -11.75 -12.52 -20.01
CA LYS A 290 -11.66 -13.29 -21.25
C LYS A 290 -11.24 -14.72 -20.88
N GLY A 291 -12.18 -15.65 -20.93
CA GLY A 291 -11.99 -17.01 -20.45
C GLY A 291 -10.84 -17.77 -21.10
N ASP A 292 -10.58 -17.55 -22.39
CA ASP A 292 -9.44 -18.12 -23.11
C ASP A 292 -8.10 -17.64 -22.54
N LYS A 293 -7.98 -16.34 -22.28
CA LYS A 293 -6.78 -15.75 -21.66
C LYS A 293 -6.61 -16.15 -20.20
N LEU A 294 -7.71 -16.24 -19.45
CA LEU A 294 -7.70 -16.76 -18.09
C LEU A 294 -7.19 -18.22 -18.06
N TYR A 295 -7.72 -19.09 -18.94
CA TYR A 295 -7.26 -20.47 -19.02
C TYR A 295 -5.78 -20.58 -19.38
N GLU A 296 -5.31 -19.80 -20.36
CA GLU A 296 -3.88 -19.72 -20.75
C GLU A 296 -2.99 -19.24 -19.59
N MET A 297 -3.47 -18.37 -18.72
CA MET A 297 -2.74 -17.93 -17.52
C MET A 297 -2.73 -18.98 -16.43
N LEU A 298 -3.89 -19.54 -16.07
CA LEU A 298 -3.99 -20.60 -15.06
C LEU A 298 -3.11 -21.80 -15.44
N MET A 299 -3.21 -22.26 -16.69
CA MET A 299 -2.38 -23.35 -17.22
C MET A 299 -0.92 -22.95 -17.48
N SER A 300 -0.48 -21.73 -17.17
CA SER A 300 0.97 -21.42 -17.16
C SER A 300 1.62 -21.69 -15.81
N GLY A 301 0.89 -21.58 -14.70
CA GLY A 301 1.41 -21.84 -13.36
C GLY A 301 1.47 -23.32 -13.01
N ALA A 302 2.54 -23.76 -12.35
CA ALA A 302 2.72 -25.15 -11.93
C ALA A 302 1.64 -25.62 -10.94
N GLU A 303 1.22 -24.75 -10.01
CA GLU A 303 0.19 -25.07 -9.01
C GLU A 303 -1.12 -25.52 -9.64
N PHE A 304 -1.67 -24.72 -10.56
CA PHE A 304 -2.94 -25.06 -11.21
C PHE A 304 -2.80 -26.26 -12.15
N LYS A 305 -1.68 -26.37 -12.89
CA LYS A 305 -1.41 -27.57 -13.72
C LYS A 305 -1.41 -28.84 -12.88
N ASN A 306 -0.71 -28.83 -11.74
CA ASN A 306 -0.63 -29.96 -10.82
C ASN A 306 -2.00 -30.24 -10.21
N MET A 307 -2.73 -29.21 -9.76
CA MET A 307 -4.09 -29.35 -9.26
C MET A 307 -4.99 -30.04 -10.29
N VAL A 308 -4.96 -29.61 -11.56
CA VAL A 308 -5.77 -30.24 -12.63
C VAL A 308 -5.31 -31.68 -12.90
N ARG A 309 -4.00 -31.94 -12.95
CA ARG A 309 -3.44 -33.29 -13.14
C ARG A 309 -3.86 -34.26 -12.03
N ASP A 310 -3.83 -33.77 -10.78
CA ASP A 310 -4.04 -34.58 -9.58
C ASP A 310 -5.53 -34.63 -9.19
N SER A 311 -6.35 -33.72 -9.73
CA SER A 311 -7.80 -33.70 -9.52
C SER A 311 -8.50 -34.90 -10.13
N ARG A 312 -9.63 -35.31 -9.52
CA ARG A 312 -10.45 -36.42 -10.02
C ARG A 312 -11.65 -35.87 -10.78
N LEU A 313 -11.35 -35.05 -11.78
CA LEU A 313 -12.33 -34.49 -12.69
C LEU A 313 -13.24 -35.60 -13.25
N THR A 314 -14.53 -35.32 -13.28
CA THR A 314 -15.51 -36.22 -13.87
C THR A 314 -15.11 -36.55 -15.31
N PRO A 315 -15.00 -37.83 -15.70
CA PRO A 315 -14.59 -38.21 -17.05
C PRO A 315 -15.43 -37.53 -18.13
N GLY A 316 -14.77 -37.00 -19.16
CA GLY A 316 -15.42 -36.31 -20.28
C GLY A 316 -15.78 -34.84 -20.01
N PHE A 317 -15.46 -34.29 -18.83
CA PHE A 317 -15.63 -32.85 -18.58
C PHE A 317 -14.55 -32.03 -19.30
N ASP A 318 -14.96 -31.05 -20.11
CA ASP A 318 -14.06 -30.13 -20.79
C ASP A 318 -13.84 -28.86 -19.94
N LEU A 319 -12.77 -28.88 -19.15
CA LEU A 319 -12.38 -27.74 -18.32
C LEU A 319 -12.06 -26.50 -19.17
N LYS A 320 -11.36 -26.68 -20.29
CA LYS A 320 -10.99 -25.57 -21.17
C LYS A 320 -12.23 -24.90 -21.74
N LYS A 321 -13.18 -25.66 -22.28
CA LYS A 321 -14.44 -25.11 -22.79
C LYS A 321 -15.22 -24.39 -21.70
N SER A 322 -15.26 -24.94 -20.50
CA SER A 322 -15.97 -24.34 -19.36
C SER A 322 -15.36 -23.00 -18.95
N VAL A 323 -14.03 -22.91 -18.81
CA VAL A 323 -13.35 -21.65 -18.49
C VAL A 323 -13.48 -20.65 -19.64
N ASN A 324 -13.31 -21.09 -20.89
CA ASN A 324 -13.45 -20.26 -22.10
C ASN A 324 -14.86 -19.68 -22.30
N SER A 325 -15.86 -20.24 -21.62
CA SER A 325 -17.23 -19.71 -21.67
C SER A 325 -17.37 -18.37 -20.94
N LEU A 326 -16.48 -18.06 -19.99
CA LEU A 326 -16.46 -16.79 -19.26
C LEU A 326 -16.10 -15.66 -20.23
N LYS A 327 -17.05 -14.77 -20.51
CA LYS A 327 -16.89 -13.70 -21.49
C LYS A 327 -17.65 -12.47 -21.04
N GLY A 328 -16.94 -11.57 -20.36
CA GLY A 328 -17.52 -10.34 -19.87
C GLY A 328 -17.36 -10.18 -18.38
N ASP A 329 -18.32 -9.54 -17.74
CA ASP A 329 -18.22 -9.18 -16.35
C ASP A 329 -18.29 -10.42 -15.45
N VAL A 330 -17.53 -10.36 -14.35
CA VAL A 330 -17.64 -11.22 -13.18
C VAL A 330 -17.81 -10.30 -11.99
N ALA A 331 -18.81 -10.58 -11.16
CA ALA A 331 -19.17 -9.79 -10.01
C ALA A 331 -19.30 -10.68 -8.77
N ILE A 332 -18.79 -10.21 -7.62
CA ILE A 332 -18.96 -10.86 -6.32
C ILE A 332 -19.39 -9.79 -5.33
N ALA A 333 -20.44 -10.05 -4.56
CA ALA A 333 -20.92 -9.18 -3.51
C ALA A 333 -21.06 -9.95 -2.20
N VAL A 334 -20.63 -9.31 -1.11
CA VAL A 334 -20.98 -9.71 0.26
C VAL A 334 -22.18 -8.87 0.66
N THR A 335 -23.35 -9.47 0.78
CA THR A 335 -24.60 -8.72 1.01
C THR A 335 -24.94 -8.57 2.48
N ASN A 336 -24.45 -9.48 3.32
CA ASN A 336 -24.66 -9.48 4.76
C ASN A 336 -23.62 -10.37 5.45
N VAL A 337 -23.54 -10.31 6.78
CA VAL A 337 -22.89 -11.33 7.60
C VAL A 337 -23.86 -11.71 8.73
N SER A 338 -24.08 -13.01 8.94
CA SER A 338 -24.93 -13.53 10.01
C SER A 338 -24.28 -13.39 11.39
N ALA A 339 -25.06 -13.55 12.47
CA ALA A 339 -24.56 -13.41 13.84
C ALA A 339 -23.40 -14.37 14.20
N ASN A 340 -23.32 -15.53 13.54
CA ASN A 340 -22.21 -16.49 13.69
C ASN A 340 -21.02 -16.22 12.74
N GLY A 341 -21.00 -15.05 12.08
CA GLY A 341 -19.89 -14.64 11.22
C GLY A 341 -19.91 -15.20 9.80
N THR A 342 -21.00 -15.84 9.34
CA THR A 342 -21.07 -16.37 7.98
C THR A 342 -21.47 -15.28 6.98
N PRO A 343 -20.68 -15.03 5.93
CA PRO A 343 -21.04 -14.06 4.91
C PRO A 343 -22.17 -14.60 4.01
N SER A 344 -23.15 -13.75 3.69
CA SER A 344 -24.08 -13.97 2.58
C SER A 344 -23.43 -13.48 1.30
N LEU A 345 -23.30 -14.37 0.31
CA LEU A 345 -22.61 -14.12 -0.95
C LEU A 345 -23.60 -14.11 -2.12
N LEU A 346 -23.30 -13.25 -3.10
CA LEU A 346 -23.91 -13.26 -4.42
C LEU A 346 -22.83 -13.04 -5.45
N ALA A 347 -22.61 -14.01 -6.32
CA ALA A 347 -21.74 -13.84 -7.47
C ALA A 347 -22.48 -14.06 -8.78
N TYR A 348 -22.02 -13.35 -9.81
CA TYR A 348 -22.45 -13.49 -11.18
C TYR A 348 -21.24 -13.56 -12.11
N ALA A 349 -21.38 -14.29 -13.21
CA ALA A 349 -20.46 -14.20 -14.34
C ALA A 349 -21.22 -14.30 -15.66
N GLU A 350 -20.82 -13.51 -16.64
CA GLU A 350 -21.29 -13.65 -18.02
C GLU A 350 -20.70 -14.92 -18.65
N VAL A 351 -21.57 -15.83 -19.10
CA VAL A 351 -21.17 -17.09 -19.74
C VAL A 351 -21.83 -17.24 -21.10
N SER A 352 -21.06 -17.70 -22.09
CA SER A 352 -21.57 -18.02 -23.42
C SER A 352 -22.10 -19.44 -23.56
N ASP A 353 -21.86 -20.31 -22.57
CA ASP A 353 -22.28 -21.71 -22.59
C ASP A 353 -22.79 -22.13 -21.19
N PRO A 354 -24.05 -22.59 -21.07
CA PRO A 354 -24.61 -23.04 -19.79
C PRO A 354 -23.88 -24.23 -19.15
N SER A 355 -23.09 -25.00 -19.91
CA SER A 355 -22.26 -26.08 -19.37
C SER A 355 -21.16 -25.59 -18.42
N ALA A 356 -20.87 -24.29 -18.37
CA ALA A 356 -19.97 -23.68 -17.38
C ALA A 356 -20.33 -24.07 -15.94
N ALA A 357 -21.63 -24.20 -15.63
CA ALA A 357 -22.09 -24.64 -14.32
C ALA A 357 -21.57 -26.03 -13.92
N GLY A 358 -21.30 -26.88 -14.92
CA GLY A 358 -20.79 -28.23 -14.73
C GLY A 358 -19.43 -28.29 -14.04
N ILE A 359 -18.68 -27.19 -13.98
CA ILE A 359 -17.37 -27.15 -13.32
C ILE A 359 -17.45 -27.57 -11.85
N VAL A 360 -18.49 -27.15 -11.11
CA VAL A 360 -18.66 -27.50 -9.69
C VAL A 360 -18.88 -29.00 -9.54
N TYR A 361 -19.68 -29.58 -10.42
CA TYR A 361 -19.95 -31.01 -10.42
C TYR A 361 -18.73 -31.83 -10.89
N ALA A 362 -17.93 -31.28 -11.82
CA ALA A 362 -16.74 -31.94 -12.33
C ALA A 362 -15.74 -32.25 -11.21
N PHE A 363 -15.59 -31.35 -10.24
CA PHE A 363 -14.73 -31.51 -9.06
C PHE A 363 -15.42 -32.21 -7.88
N LYS A 364 -16.60 -32.82 -8.06
CA LYS A 364 -17.39 -33.40 -6.96
C LYS A 364 -16.59 -34.35 -6.05
N LYS A 365 -15.77 -35.22 -6.62
CA LYS A 365 -14.98 -36.17 -5.82
C LYS A 365 -14.02 -35.44 -4.86
N ASP A 366 -13.42 -34.36 -5.32
CA ASP A 366 -12.47 -33.56 -4.54
C ASP A 366 -13.20 -32.76 -3.46
N PHE A 367 -14.42 -32.29 -3.75
CA PHE A 367 -15.32 -31.73 -2.74
C PHE A 367 -15.72 -32.78 -1.68
N ASP A 368 -16.06 -34.00 -2.09
CA ASP A 368 -16.49 -35.07 -1.17
C ASP A 368 -15.35 -35.44 -0.19
N GLU A 369 -14.09 -35.39 -0.60
CA GLU A 369 -12.92 -35.63 0.27
C GLU A 369 -12.75 -34.61 1.39
N VAL A 370 -13.16 -33.37 1.16
CA VAL A 370 -13.13 -32.30 2.18
C VAL A 370 -14.47 -32.14 2.90
N GLY A 371 -15.37 -33.13 2.78
CA GLY A 371 -16.67 -33.14 3.47
C GLY A 371 -17.72 -32.20 2.87
N LEU A 372 -17.58 -31.83 1.59
CA LEU A 372 -18.52 -31.01 0.83
C LEU A 372 -19.26 -31.89 -0.19
N THR A 373 -20.57 -32.11 -0.02
CA THR A 373 -21.36 -32.92 -0.94
C THR A 373 -21.95 -32.07 -2.05
N VAL A 374 -21.66 -32.43 -3.31
CA VAL A 374 -22.26 -31.79 -4.50
C VAL A 374 -23.45 -32.62 -5.00
N ALA A 375 -24.60 -31.96 -5.15
CA ALA A 375 -25.82 -32.55 -5.71
C ALA A 375 -26.38 -31.67 -6.84
N THR A 376 -27.09 -32.29 -7.78
CA THR A 376 -27.86 -31.58 -8.80
C THR A 376 -29.19 -31.10 -8.21
N SER A 377 -29.59 -29.87 -8.51
CA SER A 377 -30.92 -29.32 -8.13
C SER A 377 -31.80 -29.01 -9.34
N GLY A 378 -31.23 -29.04 -10.55
CA GLY A 378 -31.91 -28.80 -11.82
C GLY A 378 -30.95 -28.95 -13.00
N LYS A 379 -31.43 -28.67 -14.21
CA LYS A 379 -30.56 -28.65 -15.40
C LYS A 379 -29.56 -27.50 -15.27
N ASN A 380 -28.27 -27.81 -15.25
CA ASN A 380 -27.19 -26.84 -15.02
C ASN A 380 -27.32 -26.06 -13.69
N GLU A 381 -27.97 -26.67 -12.68
CA GLU A 381 -28.07 -26.11 -11.33
C GLU A 381 -27.60 -27.15 -10.32
N TYR A 382 -26.78 -26.70 -9.36
CA TYR A 382 -26.09 -27.52 -8.39
C TYR A 382 -26.19 -26.90 -7.00
N VAL A 383 -26.12 -27.75 -5.99
CA VAL A 383 -26.07 -27.35 -4.59
C VAL A 383 -24.91 -28.08 -3.90
N VAL A 384 -24.10 -27.32 -3.17
CA VAL A 384 -23.05 -27.82 -2.29
C VAL A 384 -23.54 -27.73 -0.86
N LYS A 385 -23.46 -28.85 -0.14
CA LYS A 385 -23.90 -28.99 1.26
C LYS A 385 -22.77 -29.55 2.10
N SER A 386 -22.74 -29.19 3.37
CA SER A 386 -21.86 -29.82 4.36
C SER A 386 -22.46 -29.64 5.75
N ALA A 387 -22.17 -30.56 6.67
CA ALA A 387 -22.50 -30.38 8.07
C ALA A 387 -21.77 -29.15 8.68
N MET A 388 -20.65 -28.73 8.08
CA MET A 388 -19.88 -27.56 8.52
C MET A 388 -20.42 -26.24 7.95
N LEU A 389 -21.25 -26.29 6.90
CA LEU A 389 -21.82 -25.10 6.27
C LEU A 389 -23.19 -24.79 6.88
N PRO A 390 -23.40 -23.59 7.45
CA PRO A 390 -24.68 -23.23 8.03
C PRO A 390 -25.78 -23.01 6.98
N SER A 391 -25.41 -22.82 5.71
CA SER A 391 -26.36 -22.70 4.59
C SER A 391 -25.79 -23.34 3.33
N PRO A 392 -26.61 -24.05 2.53
CA PRO A 392 -26.18 -24.62 1.25
C PRO A 392 -25.74 -23.54 0.28
N ILE A 393 -24.68 -23.79 -0.48
CA ILE A 393 -24.24 -22.90 -1.56
C ILE A 393 -24.86 -23.40 -2.87
N ARG A 394 -25.59 -22.54 -3.56
CA ARG A 394 -26.27 -22.83 -4.82
C ARG A 394 -25.52 -22.19 -5.98
N PHE A 395 -25.35 -22.95 -7.04
CA PHE A 395 -24.66 -22.55 -8.25
C PHE A 395 -25.48 -22.95 -9.47
N GLY A 396 -25.34 -22.23 -10.56
CA GLY A 396 -25.93 -22.67 -11.81
C GLY A 396 -25.87 -21.61 -12.88
N VAL A 397 -26.58 -21.85 -13.99
CA VAL A 397 -26.75 -20.88 -15.05
C VAL A 397 -28.24 -20.57 -15.24
N ARG A 398 -28.59 -19.28 -15.23
CA ARG A 398 -29.93 -18.77 -15.61
C ARG A 398 -29.77 -17.71 -16.69
N GLY A 399 -30.38 -17.97 -17.85
CA GLY A 399 -30.11 -17.16 -19.04
C GLY A 399 -28.63 -17.27 -19.42
N ASN A 400 -27.96 -16.13 -19.56
CA ASN A 400 -26.54 -16.04 -19.90
C ASN A 400 -25.63 -15.80 -18.68
N TYR A 401 -26.15 -16.02 -17.47
CA TYR A 401 -25.44 -15.72 -16.23
C TYR A 401 -25.21 -16.98 -15.42
N PHE A 402 -23.94 -17.27 -15.16
CA PHE A 402 -23.58 -18.12 -14.04
C PHE A 402 -23.87 -17.36 -12.74
N TYR A 403 -24.39 -18.05 -11.72
CA TYR A 403 -24.62 -17.48 -10.40
C TYR A 403 -24.07 -18.37 -9.30
N LEU A 404 -23.75 -17.75 -8.15
CA LEU A 404 -23.42 -18.41 -6.90
C LEU A 404 -24.09 -17.64 -5.77
N THR A 405 -24.83 -18.33 -4.89
CA THR A 405 -25.30 -17.73 -3.63
C THR A 405 -25.56 -18.76 -2.56
N ASN A 406 -25.34 -18.39 -1.30
CA ASN A 406 -25.74 -19.16 -0.11
C ASN A 406 -26.97 -18.57 0.60
N ASP A 407 -27.64 -17.58 0.00
CA ASP A 407 -28.81 -16.90 0.57
C ASP A 407 -30.08 -17.25 -0.22
N ASP A 408 -31.11 -17.71 0.49
CA ASP A 408 -32.38 -18.16 -0.10
C ASP A 408 -33.17 -17.03 -0.76
N ASN A 409 -33.11 -15.82 -0.22
CA ASN A 409 -33.80 -14.66 -0.77
C ASN A 409 -33.10 -14.15 -2.03
N LEU A 410 -31.77 -14.16 -2.04
CA LEU A 410 -31.00 -13.86 -3.26
C LEU A 410 -31.25 -14.92 -4.33
N TYR A 411 -31.28 -16.21 -3.96
CA TYR A 411 -31.54 -17.31 -4.90
C TYR A 411 -32.88 -17.18 -5.64
N LYS A 412 -33.96 -16.77 -4.94
CA LYS A 412 -35.29 -16.53 -5.53
C LYS A 412 -35.31 -15.36 -6.53
N ASN A 413 -34.32 -14.48 -6.46
CA ASN A 413 -34.24 -13.25 -7.25
C ASN A 413 -33.08 -13.23 -8.25
N ILE A 414 -32.36 -14.34 -8.43
CA ILE A 414 -31.26 -14.44 -9.41
C ILE A 414 -31.70 -13.97 -10.79
N GLY A 415 -30.92 -13.05 -11.37
CA GLY A 415 -31.11 -12.51 -12.71
C GLY A 415 -32.07 -11.32 -12.80
N LYS A 416 -32.83 -11.02 -11.73
CA LYS A 416 -33.76 -9.90 -11.68
C LYS A 416 -33.06 -8.61 -11.23
N ASP A 417 -33.55 -7.48 -11.73
CA ASP A 417 -33.15 -6.18 -11.22
C ASP A 417 -33.70 -5.98 -9.79
N VAL A 418 -32.94 -5.32 -8.93
CA VAL A 418 -33.34 -4.96 -7.57
C VAL A 418 -33.62 -3.46 -7.50
N ALA A 419 -34.67 -3.05 -6.79
CA ALA A 419 -35.14 -1.66 -6.79
C ALA A 419 -34.09 -0.66 -6.27
N ASN A 420 -33.40 -1.02 -5.18
CA ASN A 420 -32.29 -0.24 -4.63
C ASN A 420 -30.97 -0.97 -4.89
N SER A 421 -30.37 -0.73 -6.06
CA SER A 421 -29.19 -1.44 -6.52
C SER A 421 -27.93 -0.58 -6.52
N LEU A 422 -26.78 -1.23 -6.68
CA LEU A 422 -25.48 -0.56 -6.85
C LEU A 422 -25.41 0.39 -8.06
N ALA A 423 -26.30 0.26 -9.05
CA ALA A 423 -26.36 1.16 -10.19
C ALA A 423 -26.63 2.63 -9.80
N ASN A 424 -27.20 2.86 -8.61
CA ASN A 424 -27.50 4.18 -8.05
C ASN A 424 -26.71 4.44 -6.76
N ALA A 425 -25.66 3.67 -6.48
CA ALA A 425 -24.85 3.85 -5.28
C ALA A 425 -24.04 5.16 -5.32
N LYS A 426 -23.63 5.61 -4.13
CA LYS A 426 -22.88 6.86 -3.89
C LYS A 426 -21.41 6.82 -4.34
N TYR A 427 -20.90 5.68 -4.83
CA TYR A 427 -19.48 5.49 -5.06
C TYR A 427 -19.02 6.16 -6.35
N GLU A 428 -17.95 6.96 -6.26
CA GLU A 428 -17.49 7.82 -7.35
C GLU A 428 -17.07 7.04 -8.60
N ASN A 429 -16.38 5.89 -8.44
CA ASN A 429 -15.75 5.19 -9.57
C ASN A 429 -16.42 3.87 -9.97
N ILE A 430 -17.62 3.56 -9.45
CA ILE A 430 -18.30 2.27 -9.73
C ILE A 430 -18.69 2.09 -11.21
N LYS A 431 -18.84 3.19 -11.94
CA LYS A 431 -19.10 3.23 -13.39
C LYS A 431 -17.88 3.67 -14.21
N SER A 432 -16.69 3.60 -13.63
CA SER A 432 -15.44 3.90 -14.35
C SER A 432 -15.15 2.81 -15.38
N ASP A 433 -14.35 3.15 -16.38
CA ASP A 433 -13.93 2.23 -17.44
C ASP A 433 -12.78 1.30 -17.01
N ALA A 434 -12.72 1.01 -15.71
CA ALA A 434 -11.70 0.19 -15.07
C ALA A 434 -11.79 -1.28 -15.51
N LYS A 435 -10.65 -1.98 -15.46
CA LYS A 435 -10.59 -3.44 -15.67
C LYS A 435 -10.99 -4.25 -14.44
N GLY A 436 -10.81 -3.66 -13.27
CA GLY A 436 -11.17 -4.20 -11.97
C GLY A 436 -11.68 -3.08 -11.07
N TYR A 437 -12.69 -3.38 -10.27
CA TYR A 437 -13.30 -2.47 -9.30
C TYR A 437 -13.63 -3.24 -8.02
N PHE A 438 -13.33 -2.64 -6.88
CA PHE A 438 -13.70 -3.11 -5.56
C PHE A 438 -14.26 -1.95 -4.75
N VAL A 439 -15.25 -2.22 -3.91
CA VAL A 439 -15.74 -1.28 -2.90
C VAL A 439 -16.10 -2.01 -1.62
N LEU A 440 -15.80 -1.38 -0.49
CA LEU A 440 -16.20 -1.74 0.87
C LEU A 440 -17.04 -0.59 1.44
N ASP A 441 -18.32 -0.82 1.70
CA ASP A 441 -19.22 0.19 2.27
C ASP A 441 -19.17 0.15 3.79
N MET A 442 -18.41 1.08 4.37
CA MET A 442 -18.28 1.20 5.82
C MET A 442 -19.59 1.63 6.48
N ASP A 443 -20.45 2.39 5.80
CA ASP A 443 -21.77 2.75 6.34
C ASP A 443 -22.67 1.53 6.56
N ASN A 444 -22.60 0.52 5.68
CA ASN A 444 -23.34 -0.72 5.83
C ASN A 444 -22.64 -1.69 6.79
N VAL A 445 -21.31 -1.80 6.75
CA VAL A 445 -20.53 -2.63 7.69
C VAL A 445 -20.78 -2.20 9.14
N MET A 446 -20.75 -0.89 9.42
CA MET A 446 -20.93 -0.36 10.78
C MET A 446 -22.35 -0.54 11.33
N LYS A 447 -23.35 -0.89 10.49
CA LYS A 447 -24.71 -1.23 10.93
C LYS A 447 -24.85 -2.68 11.38
N LEU A 448 -23.86 -3.54 11.12
CA LEU A 448 -23.91 -4.93 11.53
C LEU A 448 -23.81 -5.04 13.06
N PRO A 449 -24.76 -5.72 13.74
CA PRO A 449 -24.71 -5.87 15.20
C PRO A 449 -23.44 -6.54 15.71
N MET A 450 -22.83 -7.43 14.93
CA MET A 450 -21.57 -8.07 15.30
C MET A 450 -20.41 -7.09 15.40
N VAL A 451 -20.42 -6.00 14.61
CA VAL A 451 -19.34 -5.02 14.59
C VAL A 451 -19.38 -4.22 15.88
N SER A 452 -20.55 -3.71 16.27
CA SER A 452 -20.71 -3.03 17.57
C SER A 452 -20.40 -3.97 18.74
N ASN A 453 -20.82 -5.23 18.69
CA ASN A 453 -20.54 -6.19 19.75
C ASN A 453 -19.05 -6.54 19.84
N ALA A 454 -18.35 -6.69 18.70
CA ALA A 454 -16.92 -6.98 18.66
C ALA A 454 -16.12 -5.84 19.31
N PHE A 455 -16.42 -4.59 18.98
CA PHE A 455 -15.77 -3.44 19.60
C PHE A 455 -16.15 -3.30 21.08
N GLY A 456 -17.43 -3.48 21.44
CA GLY A 456 -17.87 -3.40 22.85
C GLY A 456 -17.14 -4.38 23.78
N ARG A 457 -16.68 -5.54 23.29
CA ARG A 457 -15.88 -6.51 24.06
C ARG A 457 -14.52 -5.98 24.51
N PHE A 458 -13.96 -5.00 23.79
CA PHE A 458 -12.71 -4.33 24.15
C PHE A 458 -12.94 -3.08 25.02
N GLY A 459 -14.15 -2.91 25.56
CA GLY A 459 -14.49 -1.79 26.45
C GLY A 459 -14.26 -0.43 25.81
N SER A 460 -13.65 0.49 26.55
CA SER A 460 -13.37 1.86 26.09
C SER A 460 -12.46 1.90 24.85
N GLN A 461 -11.45 1.03 24.77
CA GLN A 461 -10.53 0.95 23.62
C GLN A 461 -11.21 0.46 22.35
N GLY A 462 -12.19 -0.45 22.46
CA GLY A 462 -12.97 -0.87 21.30
C GLY A 462 -13.95 0.21 20.83
N ASN A 463 -14.67 0.83 21.77
CA ASN A 463 -15.58 1.94 21.46
C ASN A 463 -14.84 3.13 20.82
N MET A 464 -13.58 3.34 21.22
CA MET A 464 -12.64 4.26 20.58
C MET A 464 -12.47 3.96 19.09
N VAL A 465 -12.04 2.74 18.77
CA VAL A 465 -11.68 2.36 17.39
C VAL A 465 -12.93 2.42 16.53
N GLN A 466 -14.07 1.95 17.09
CA GLN A 466 -15.37 2.05 16.45
C GLN A 466 -15.76 3.49 16.11
N SER A 467 -15.48 4.46 16.99
CA SER A 467 -15.80 5.88 16.76
C SER A 467 -14.96 6.49 15.63
N ILE A 468 -13.68 6.11 15.53
CA ILE A 468 -12.82 6.52 14.42
C ILE A 468 -13.35 5.90 13.11
N LEU A 469 -13.64 4.59 13.12
CA LEU A 469 -14.18 3.86 11.96
C LEU A 469 -15.55 4.37 11.51
N ALA A 470 -16.37 4.90 12.42
CA ALA A 470 -17.65 5.50 12.09
C ALA A 470 -17.54 6.79 11.25
N GLY A 471 -16.36 7.42 11.21
CA GLY A 471 -16.07 8.59 10.37
C GLY A 471 -15.86 8.25 8.89
N PHE A 472 -15.60 6.99 8.56
CA PHE A 472 -15.41 6.51 7.20
C PHE A 472 -16.77 6.22 6.55
N SER A 473 -16.92 6.54 5.26
CA SER A 473 -18.14 6.23 4.50
C SER A 473 -17.99 4.97 3.65
N TYR A 474 -16.93 4.91 2.83
CA TYR A 474 -16.59 3.72 2.04
C TYR A 474 -15.14 3.80 1.57
N ALA A 475 -14.58 2.67 1.18
CA ALA A 475 -13.32 2.60 0.45
C ALA A 475 -13.55 1.93 -0.90
N GLU A 476 -12.90 2.39 -1.95
CA GLU A 476 -12.93 1.76 -3.27
C GLU A 476 -11.52 1.58 -3.82
N ALA A 477 -11.34 0.56 -4.65
CA ALA A 477 -10.10 0.31 -5.38
C ALA A 477 -10.42 -0.01 -6.84
N TYR A 478 -9.65 0.52 -7.77
CA TYR A 478 -9.86 0.27 -9.20
C TYR A 478 -8.58 0.42 -10.02
N ASN A 479 -8.53 -0.25 -11.17
CA ASN A 479 -7.43 -0.08 -12.11
C ASN A 479 -7.68 1.15 -12.99
N LYS A 480 -6.76 2.11 -12.94
CA LYS A 480 -6.76 3.31 -13.80
C LYS A 480 -6.22 2.98 -15.19
N ASP A 481 -5.23 2.08 -15.24
CA ASP A 481 -4.69 1.49 -16.45
C ASP A 481 -4.11 0.09 -16.12
N ASP A 482 -3.40 -0.50 -17.07
CA ASP A 482 -2.84 -1.85 -17.00
C ASP A 482 -1.82 -2.07 -15.86
N GLN A 483 -1.20 -1.00 -15.38
CA GLN A 483 -0.14 -1.06 -14.37
C GLN A 483 -0.46 -0.23 -13.13
N LYS A 484 -1.47 0.65 -13.20
CA LYS A 484 -1.84 1.57 -12.14
C LYS A 484 -3.15 1.20 -11.48
N SER A 485 -3.11 1.14 -10.17
CA SER A 485 -4.26 0.94 -9.30
C SER A 485 -4.44 2.14 -8.39
N VAL A 486 -5.68 2.51 -8.14
CA VAL A 486 -6.04 3.59 -7.22
C VAL A 486 -6.87 3.00 -6.10
N VAL A 487 -6.57 3.37 -4.86
CA VAL A 487 -7.40 3.11 -3.68
C VAL A 487 -7.82 4.45 -3.11
N ASN A 488 -9.13 4.68 -2.98
CA ASN A 488 -9.68 5.86 -2.33
C ASN A 488 -10.39 5.44 -1.04
N ILE A 489 -10.12 6.15 0.04
CA ILE A 489 -10.84 6.00 1.31
C ILE A 489 -11.59 7.30 1.58
N TYR A 490 -12.91 7.23 1.59
CA TYR A 490 -13.78 8.40 1.74
C TYR A 490 -14.29 8.55 3.18
N PHE A 491 -14.24 9.78 3.67
CA PHE A 491 -14.72 10.20 4.98
C PHE A 491 -16.07 10.91 4.84
N LYS A 492 -16.87 10.85 5.90
CA LYS A 492 -18.18 11.50 5.95
C LYS A 492 -18.06 13.02 5.93
N ASN A 493 -17.09 13.58 6.66
CA ASN A 493 -16.80 15.00 6.59
C ASN A 493 -15.95 15.29 5.35
N LYS A 494 -16.59 15.84 4.31
CA LYS A 494 -15.94 16.18 3.05
C LYS A 494 -15.21 17.52 3.06
N ASN A 495 -15.43 18.34 4.08
CA ASN A 495 -14.96 19.74 4.11
C ASN A 495 -13.63 19.91 4.83
N GLU A 496 -13.13 18.86 5.49
CA GLU A 496 -11.89 18.90 6.26
C GLU A 496 -10.89 17.89 5.72
N ASN A 497 -9.60 18.24 5.79
CA ASN A 497 -8.53 17.33 5.41
C ASN A 497 -8.58 16.06 6.28
N VAL A 498 -8.52 14.90 5.64
CA VAL A 498 -8.62 13.62 6.35
C VAL A 498 -7.49 13.38 7.35
N LEU A 499 -6.29 13.90 7.11
CA LEU A 499 -5.18 13.76 8.06
C LEU A 499 -5.50 14.49 9.37
N LYS A 500 -6.08 15.69 9.28
CA LYS A 500 -6.59 16.43 10.44
C LYS A 500 -7.72 15.69 11.15
N GLN A 501 -8.66 15.10 10.40
CA GLN A 501 -9.73 14.29 10.98
C GLN A 501 -9.17 13.09 11.76
N LEU A 502 -8.20 12.37 11.19
CA LEU A 502 -7.54 11.23 11.81
C LEU A 502 -6.79 11.62 13.08
N ILE A 503 -5.98 12.67 13.04
CA ILE A 503 -5.23 13.16 14.22
C ILE A 503 -6.17 13.66 15.31
N THR A 504 -7.25 14.36 14.95
CA THR A 504 -8.27 14.79 15.90
C THR A 504 -8.99 13.59 16.52
N GLY A 505 -9.29 12.58 15.71
CA GLY A 505 -9.84 11.30 16.17
C GLY A 505 -8.93 10.60 17.18
N LEU A 506 -7.63 10.49 16.88
CA LEU A 506 -6.63 9.91 17.78
C LEU A 506 -6.48 10.72 19.08
N LYS A 507 -6.50 12.06 19.02
CA LYS A 507 -6.40 12.94 20.19
C LYS A 507 -7.55 12.79 21.17
N LYS A 508 -8.77 12.64 20.66
CA LYS A 508 -9.95 12.36 21.51
C LYS A 508 -9.79 11.09 22.33
N VAL A 509 -8.75 10.31 22.05
CA VAL A 509 -8.58 9.01 22.67
C VAL A 509 -7.25 8.78 23.39
N LEU A 510 -6.18 9.43 22.96
CA LEU A 510 -4.92 9.43 23.72
C LEU A 510 -4.93 10.46 24.86
N GLY A 511 -5.95 11.32 24.93
CA GLY A 511 -6.12 12.38 25.93
C GLY A 511 -7.05 12.01 27.08
#